data_AF-A0A7X5ZT70-F1
#
_entry.id   AF-A0A7X5ZT70-F1
#
_cell.length_a   1.000
_cell.length_b   1.000
_cell.length_c   1.000
_cell.angle_alpha   90.00
_cell.angle_beta   90.00
_cell.angle_gamma   90.00
#
_symmetry.space_group_name_H-M   'P 1'
#
loop_
_entity.id
_entity.type
_entity.pdbx_description
1 polymer ?
#
loop_
_entity_poly.entity_id
_entity_poly.type
_entity_poly.pdbx_seq_one_letter_code
_entity_poly.pdbx_strand_id
1 'polypeptide(L)'
;MSSVRDKTEITLMFEWSAGPFWVSVNDEVSDEYGPDEIDEVVPLSDELIAAVAEWDERMQCTYNDEVPQDSGILDPEQEARWKADGRELARRLKAEVGADVRVEYAPLGGPVEVVR
;
A
#
# COMPACT_ATOMS: atom_id res chain seq x y z
N MET A 1 17.18 6.59 30.03
CA MET A 1 17.34 7.18 28.68
C MET A 1 16.06 6.84 27.94
N SER A 2 15.18 7.81 27.71
CA SER A 2 13.98 7.57 26.92
C SER A 2 14.44 7.27 25.50
N SER A 3 14.27 6.01 25.08
CA SER A 3 14.33 5.69 23.65
C SER A 3 13.17 6.45 23.03
N VAL A 4 13.48 7.46 22.22
CA VAL A 4 12.51 7.96 21.25
C VAL A 4 12.19 6.74 20.39
N ARG A 5 10.93 6.32 20.35
CA ARG A 5 10.52 5.29 19.38
C ARG A 5 10.56 5.95 18.03
N ASP A 6 11.15 5.29 17.04
CA ASP A 6 11.15 5.79 15.69
C ASP A 6 9.70 5.91 15.20
N LYS A 7 9.38 7.03 14.55
CA LYS A 7 8.03 7.27 14.02
C LYS A 7 7.94 6.61 12.65
N THR A 8 7.29 5.45 12.57
CA THR A 8 7.05 4.76 11.29
C THR A 8 5.67 5.12 10.74
N GLU A 9 5.63 5.45 9.46
CA GLU A 9 4.41 5.63 8.68
C GLU A 9 4.46 4.75 7.44
N ILE A 10 3.36 4.05 7.16
CA ILE A 10 3.21 3.21 5.97
C ILE A 10 2.00 3.69 5.19
N THR A 11 2.23 4.11 3.95
CA THR A 11 1.15 4.39 3.00
C THR A 11 1.01 3.20 2.07
N LEU A 12 -0.15 2.55 2.12
CA LEU A 12 -0.52 1.56 1.11
C LEU A 12 -1.04 2.30 -0.11
N MET A 13 -0.35 2.20 -1.23
CA MET A 13 -0.76 2.84 -2.48
C MET A 13 -0.23 2.12 -3.69
N PHE A 14 -0.88 2.35 -4.81
CA PHE A 14 -0.48 1.80 -6.10
C PHE A 14 0.44 2.79 -6.84
N GLU A 15 1.52 2.28 -7.41
CA GLU A 15 2.34 2.96 -8.41
C GLU A 15 2.82 1.96 -9.47
N TRP A 16 2.86 2.39 -10.74
CA TRP A 16 3.29 1.53 -11.84
C TRP A 16 4.72 1.07 -11.64
N SER A 17 4.95 -0.25 -11.73
CA SER A 17 6.28 -0.87 -11.59
C SER A 17 6.99 -0.64 -10.24
N ALA A 18 6.26 -0.26 -9.19
CA ALA A 18 6.77 -0.07 -7.84
C ALA A 18 6.03 -0.97 -6.84
N GLY A 19 6.62 -1.16 -5.66
CA GLY A 19 6.00 -1.88 -4.56
C GLY A 19 4.85 -1.07 -3.93
N PRO A 20 3.86 -1.75 -3.32
CA PRO A 20 2.66 -1.08 -2.81
C PRO A 20 2.85 -0.45 -1.42
N PHE A 21 3.97 -0.72 -0.74
CA PHE A 21 4.24 -0.25 0.62
C PHE A 21 5.22 0.92 0.61
N TRP A 22 4.72 2.13 0.88
CA TRP A 22 5.55 3.34 0.99
C TRP A 22 5.82 3.62 2.45
N VAL A 23 7.07 3.44 2.88
CA VAL A 23 7.44 3.51 4.29
C VAL A 23 8.33 4.71 4.55
N SER A 24 7.96 5.54 5.52
CA SER A 24 8.85 6.55 6.09
C SER A 24 9.16 6.25 7.56
N VAL A 25 10.40 6.54 7.95
CA VAL A 25 10.87 6.41 9.33
C VAL A 25 11.37 7.78 9.78
N ASN A 26 10.94 8.25 10.94
CA ASN A 26 11.35 9.52 11.53
C ASN A 26 11.12 10.76 10.64
N ASP A 27 10.00 10.77 9.92
CA ASP A 27 9.62 11.86 8.99
C ASP A 27 10.63 12.06 7.83
N GLU A 28 11.44 11.04 7.53
CA GLU A 28 12.27 11.01 6.32
C GLU A 28 11.43 10.79 5.06
N VAL A 29 12.06 10.90 3.89
CA VAL A 29 11.41 10.62 2.60
C VAL A 29 11.00 9.15 2.58
N SER A 30 9.80 8.86 2.07
CA SER A 30 9.33 7.48 1.94
C SER A 30 10.09 6.72 0.86
N ASP A 31 10.48 5.50 1.18
CA ASP A 31 10.97 4.51 0.22
C ASP A 31 9.86 3.50 -0.09
N GLU A 32 9.82 2.98 -1.31
CA GLU A 32 8.93 1.89 -1.72
C GLU A 32 9.50 0.53 -1.34
N TYR A 33 8.62 -0.38 -0.93
CA TYR A 33 8.96 -1.76 -0.60
C TYR A 33 8.01 -2.74 -1.30
N GLY A 34 8.61 -3.79 -1.87
CA GLY A 34 7.87 -4.91 -2.43
C GLY A 34 7.28 -5.84 -1.36
N PRO A 35 6.34 -6.73 -1.73
CA PRO A 35 5.84 -7.79 -0.84
C PRO A 35 6.94 -8.68 -0.26
N ASP A 36 8.05 -8.86 -0.98
CA ASP A 36 9.21 -9.67 -0.59
C ASP A 36 10.20 -8.94 0.33
N GLU A 37 10.08 -7.62 0.47
CA GLU A 37 11.01 -6.78 1.23
C GLU A 37 10.39 -6.18 2.49
N ILE A 38 9.07 -6.00 2.53
CA ILE A 38 8.37 -5.27 3.60
C ILE A 38 8.56 -5.89 5.01
N ASP A 39 8.72 -7.21 5.09
CA ASP A 39 9.04 -7.95 6.34
C ASP A 39 10.34 -7.45 7.00
N GLU A 40 11.32 -7.01 6.20
CA GLU A 40 12.58 -6.46 6.73
C GLU A 40 12.38 -5.15 7.51
N VAL A 41 11.28 -4.45 7.26
CA VAL A 41 10.94 -3.16 7.88
C VAL A 41 9.90 -3.32 8.97
N VAL A 42 8.82 -4.05 8.70
CA VAL A 42 7.74 -4.33 9.66
C VAL A 42 7.28 -5.79 9.56
N PRO A 43 7.15 -6.50 10.69
CA PRO A 43 6.69 -7.88 10.65
C PRO A 43 5.20 -7.92 10.28
N LEU A 44 4.91 -8.52 9.12
CA LEU A 44 3.56 -8.75 8.62
C LEU A 44 3.34 -10.24 8.39
N SER A 45 2.08 -10.67 8.38
CA SER A 45 1.73 -12.03 8.03
C SER A 45 1.91 -12.30 6.53
N ASP A 46 2.39 -13.49 6.18
CA ASP A 46 2.46 -13.96 4.78
C ASP A 46 1.11 -13.84 4.06
N GLU A 47 0.01 -14.02 4.79
CA GLU A 47 -1.35 -13.91 4.26
C GLU A 47 -1.66 -12.47 3.81
N LEU A 48 -1.34 -11.47 4.64
CA LEU A 48 -1.55 -10.07 4.29
C LEU A 48 -0.64 -9.64 3.15
N ILE A 49 0.64 -10.03 3.20
CA ILE A 49 1.62 -9.74 2.15
C ILE A 49 1.12 -10.28 0.81
N ALA A 50 0.69 -11.56 0.76
CA ALA A 50 0.16 -12.17 -0.45
C ALA A 50 -1.11 -11.48 -0.95
N ALA A 51 -2.02 -11.08 -0.05
CA ALA A 51 -3.25 -10.39 -0.42
C ALA A 51 -3.00 -8.98 -0.99
N VAL A 52 -2.00 -8.26 -0.46
CA VAL A 52 -1.56 -6.97 -1.01
C VAL A 52 -0.89 -7.16 -2.36
N ALA A 53 -0.05 -8.18 -2.52
CA ALA A 53 0.59 -8.50 -3.79
C ALA A 53 -0.45 -8.78 -4.90
N GLU A 54 -1.46 -9.61 -4.61
CA GLU A 54 -2.54 -9.89 -5.56
C GLU A 54 -3.34 -8.63 -5.92
N TRP A 55 -3.60 -7.76 -4.93
CA TRP A 55 -4.29 -6.50 -5.16
C TRP A 55 -3.50 -5.55 -6.07
N ASP A 56 -2.19 -5.42 -5.84
CA ASP A 56 -1.31 -4.58 -6.68
C ASP A 56 -1.20 -5.15 -8.10
N GLU A 57 -0.92 -6.46 -8.22
CA GLU A 57 -0.76 -7.16 -9.49
C GLU A 57 -2.01 -7.04 -10.37
N ARG A 58 -3.21 -7.10 -9.78
CA ARG A 58 -4.48 -6.87 -10.51
C ARG A 58 -4.51 -5.53 -11.25
N MET A 59 -3.88 -4.48 -10.72
CA MET A 59 -3.76 -3.19 -11.42
C MET A 59 -2.55 -3.19 -12.35
N GLN A 60 -1.38 -3.70 -11.93
CA GLN A 60 -0.18 -3.76 -12.77
C GLN A 60 -0.43 -4.51 -14.09
N CYS A 61 -1.19 -5.61 -14.06
CA CYS A 61 -1.56 -6.37 -15.25
C CYS A 61 -2.44 -5.61 -16.25
N THR A 62 -2.98 -4.45 -15.88
CA THR A 62 -3.73 -3.58 -16.79
C THR A 62 -2.85 -2.59 -17.56
N TYR A 63 -1.54 -2.59 -17.31
CA TYR A 63 -0.60 -1.76 -18.04
C TYR A 63 -0.62 -2.07 -19.55
N ASN A 64 -0.79 -1.04 -20.37
CA ASN A 64 -0.80 -1.12 -21.82
C ASN A 64 0.44 -0.40 -22.39
N ASP A 65 1.46 -1.17 -22.76
CA ASP A 65 2.71 -0.62 -23.30
C ASP A 65 2.53 0.10 -24.65
N GLU A 66 1.58 -0.38 -25.47
CA GLU A 66 1.31 0.22 -26.78
C GLU A 66 0.62 1.58 -26.64
N VAL A 67 -0.23 1.72 -25.62
CA VAL A 67 -1.06 2.89 -25.38
C VAL A 67 -1.15 3.18 -23.87
N PRO A 68 -0.09 3.74 -23.24
CA PRO A 68 -0.01 3.85 -21.78
C PRO A 68 -1.17 4.60 -21.12
N GLN A 69 -1.77 5.58 -21.80
CA GLN A 69 -2.94 6.31 -21.28
C GLN A 69 -4.22 5.47 -21.19
N ASP A 70 -4.27 4.33 -21.88
CA ASP A 70 -5.36 3.36 -21.82
C ASP A 70 -5.10 2.26 -20.76
N SER A 71 -4.03 2.39 -19.96
CA SER A 71 -3.77 1.52 -18.81
C SER A 71 -4.77 1.76 -17.68
N GLY A 72 -4.92 0.77 -16.80
CA GLY A 72 -5.82 0.86 -15.65
C GLY A 72 -7.12 0.08 -15.84
N ILE A 73 -7.88 -0.02 -14.75
CA ILE A 73 -9.19 -0.68 -14.76
C ILE A 73 -10.22 0.27 -15.38
N LEU A 74 -10.59 0.02 -16.64
CA LEU A 74 -11.53 0.88 -17.39
C LEU A 74 -13.00 0.76 -16.95
N ASP A 75 -13.36 -0.36 -16.31
CA ASP A 75 -14.70 -0.57 -15.78
C ASP A 75 -14.84 0.13 -14.41
N PRO A 76 -15.77 1.10 -14.27
CA PRO A 76 -15.88 1.88 -13.04
C PRO A 76 -16.29 1.06 -11.81
N GLU A 77 -17.06 -0.02 -11.97
CA GLU A 77 -17.46 -0.89 -10.85
C GLU A 77 -16.26 -1.71 -10.37
N GLN A 78 -15.47 -2.22 -11.31
CA GLN A 78 -14.25 -2.96 -11.01
C GLN A 78 -13.18 -2.06 -10.37
N GLU A 79 -13.04 -0.81 -10.82
CA GLU A 79 -12.14 0.16 -10.19
C GLU A 79 -12.59 0.50 -8.77
N ALA A 80 -13.89 0.73 -8.58
CA ALA A 80 -14.47 1.00 -7.26
C ALA A 80 -14.25 -0.17 -6.29
N ARG A 81 -14.40 -1.41 -6.78
CA ARG A 81 -14.12 -2.63 -6.02
C ARG A 81 -12.64 -2.74 -5.67
N TRP A 82 -11.74 -2.53 -6.62
CA TRP A 82 -10.30 -2.54 -6.36
C TRP A 82 -9.88 -1.50 -5.31
N LYS A 83 -10.48 -0.30 -5.33
CA LYS A 83 -10.27 0.72 -4.28
C LYS A 83 -10.82 0.29 -2.92
N ALA A 84 -11.95 -0.42 -2.90
CA ALA A 84 -12.53 -0.95 -1.67
C ALA A 84 -11.67 -2.08 -1.07
N ASP A 85 -11.13 -2.95 -1.92
CA ASP A 85 -10.21 -4.02 -1.53
C ASP A 85 -8.94 -3.40 -0.90
N GLY A 86 -8.34 -2.38 -1.53
CA GLY A 86 -7.17 -1.67 -0.99
C GLY A 86 -7.42 -1.03 0.39
N ARG A 87 -8.59 -0.40 0.59
CA ARG A 87 -9.00 0.10 1.91
C ARG A 87 -9.07 -0.99 2.96
N GLU A 88 -9.59 -2.16 2.61
CA GLU A 88 -9.69 -3.27 3.55
C GLU A 88 -8.32 -3.84 3.90
N LEU A 89 -7.44 -3.96 2.91
CA LEU A 89 -6.05 -4.36 3.13
C LEU A 89 -5.31 -3.37 4.03
N ALA A 90 -5.51 -2.07 3.86
CA ALA A 90 -4.92 -1.06 4.74
C ALA A 90 -5.43 -1.18 6.19
N ARG A 91 -6.70 -1.57 6.42
CA ARG A 91 -7.21 -1.86 7.77
C ARG A 91 -6.56 -3.09 8.38
N ARG A 92 -6.39 -4.16 7.60
CA ARG A 92 -5.67 -5.36 8.03
C ARG A 92 -4.22 -5.03 8.39
N LEU A 93 -3.55 -4.26 7.54
CA LEU A 93 -2.21 -3.75 7.78
C LEU A 93 -2.14 -3.01 9.11
N LYS A 94 -3.04 -2.04 9.35
CA LYS A 94 -3.12 -1.32 10.62
C LYS A 94 -3.31 -2.23 11.84
N ALA A 95 -4.12 -3.28 11.70
CA ALA A 95 -4.36 -4.24 12.77
C ALA A 95 -3.09 -5.06 13.11
N GLU A 96 -2.26 -5.39 12.12
CA GLU A 96 -1.03 -6.16 12.33
C GLU A 96 0.13 -5.32 12.87
N VAL A 97 0.36 -4.11 12.33
CA VAL A 97 1.47 -3.24 12.78
C VAL A 97 1.18 -2.54 14.12
N GLY A 98 -0.08 -2.53 14.54
CA GLY A 98 -0.50 -2.00 15.83
C GLY A 98 -0.55 -0.46 15.91
N ALA A 99 -0.70 0.06 17.13
CA ALA A 99 -1.01 1.46 17.36
C ALA A 99 0.17 2.42 17.10
N ASP A 100 1.40 1.94 17.23
CA ASP A 100 2.63 2.75 17.15
C ASP A 100 3.00 3.15 15.71
N VAL A 101 2.52 2.41 14.70
CA VAL A 101 2.77 2.70 13.28
C VAL A 101 1.57 3.46 12.70
N ARG A 102 1.81 4.58 12.03
CA ARG A 102 0.75 5.27 11.28
C ARG A 102 0.53 4.53 9.96
N VAL A 103 -0.72 4.26 9.62
CA VAL A 103 -1.07 3.62 8.35
C VAL A 103 -2.00 4.54 7.58
N GLU A 104 -1.70 4.74 6.32
CA GLU A 104 -2.52 5.49 5.37
C GLU A 104 -2.85 4.63 4.16
N TYR A 105 -3.96 4.96 3.50
CA TYR A 105 -4.31 4.42 2.21
C TYR A 105 -4.45 5.57 1.21
N ALA A 106 -3.72 5.52 0.10
CA ALA A 106 -3.89 6.48 -1.00
C ALA A 106 -4.66 5.82 -2.16
N PRO A 107 -5.99 6.01 -2.25
CA PRO A 107 -6.76 5.52 -3.38
C PRO A 107 -6.37 6.23 -4.68
N LEU A 108 -6.38 5.50 -5.80
CA LEU A 108 -6.18 6.08 -7.12
C LEU A 108 -7.16 7.25 -7.36
N GLY A 109 -6.63 8.46 -7.56
CA GLY A 109 -7.44 9.66 -7.84
C GLY A 109 -8.32 10.16 -6.67
N GLY A 110 -8.07 9.70 -5.44
CA GLY A 110 -8.79 10.16 -4.25
C GLY A 110 -7.87 10.78 -3.19
N PRO A 111 -8.44 11.36 -2.11
CA PRO A 111 -7.64 11.87 -1.00
C PRO A 111 -7.05 10.72 -0.19
N VAL A 112 -5.85 10.93 0.36
CA VAL A 112 -5.24 10.00 1.31
C VAL A 112 -6.11 9.85 2.56
N GLU A 113 -6.27 8.61 3.01
CA GLU A 113 -7.12 8.21 4.12
C GLU A 113 -6.24 7.70 5.28
N VAL A 114 -6.30 8.35 6.44
CA VAL A 114 -5.64 7.81 7.65
C VAL A 114 -6.45 6.64 8.19
N VAL A 115 -5.81 5.48 8.31
CA VAL A 115 -6.41 4.25 8.83
C VAL A 115 -6.27 4.21 10.35
N ARG A 116 -7.37 3.92 11.04
CA ARG A 116 -7.45 3.90 12.50
C ARG A 116 -7.57 2.50 13.05
#